data_AF-A0A257PM59-F1
#
_entry.id   AF-A0A257PM59-F1
#
_cell.length_a   1.000
_cell.length_b   1.000
_cell.length_c   1.000
_cell.angle_alpha   90.00
_cell.angle_beta   90.00
_cell.angle_gamma   90.00
#
_symmetry.space_group_name_H-M   'P 1'
#
loop_
_entity.id
_entity.type
_entity.pdbx_description
1 polymer ?
#
loop_
_entity_poly.entity_id
_entity_poly.type
_entity_poly.pdbx_seq_one_letter_code
_entity_poly.pdbx_strand_id
1 'polypeptide(L)' 'MSFRVAVVGATGAVGREILKTLSERNFPISEIAAVASGRSAGSQVSFGE' A
#
# COMPACT_ATOMS: atom_id res chain seq x y z
N MET A 1 5.61 17.90 6.44
CA MET A 1 4.19 17.57 6.18
C MET A 1 4.13 16.11 5.77
N SER A 2 3.20 15.32 6.30
CA SER A 2 3.02 13.90 5.99
C SER A 2 1.60 13.64 5.47
N PHE A 3 1.44 12.59 4.67
CA PHE A 3 0.20 12.26 3.98
C PHE A 3 -0.43 10.99 4.50
N ARG A 4 -1.78 10.96 4.50
CA ARG A 4 -2.53 9.70 4.60
C ARG A 4 -2.72 9.16 3.19
N VAL A 5 -2.31 7.92 2.96
CA VAL A 5 -2.29 7.31 1.63
C VAL A 5 -3.17 6.06 1.60
N ALA A 6 -4.03 5.94 0.59
CA ALA A 6 -4.77 4.71 0.33
C ALA A 6 -4.33 4.13 -1.02
N VAL A 7 -3.90 2.87 -1.02
CA VAL A 7 -3.56 2.14 -2.25
C VAL A 7 -4.71 1.21 -2.57
N VAL A 8 -5.49 1.56 -3.60
CA VAL A 8 -6.62 0.75 -4.08
C VAL A 8 -6.12 -0.30 -5.07
N GLY A 9 -6.49 -1.55 -4.86
CA GLY A 9 -5.91 -2.69 -5.59
C GLY A 9 -4.57 -3.16 -5.01
N ALA A 10 -4.33 -2.93 -3.70
CA ALA A 10 -3.07 -3.25 -3.03
C ALA A 10 -2.64 -4.74 -3.15
N THR A 11 -3.60 -5.66 -3.33
CA THR A 11 -3.33 -7.09 -3.54
C THR A 11 -3.10 -7.49 -5.00
N GLY A 12 -3.09 -6.55 -5.94
CA GLY A 12 -2.72 -6.77 -7.33
C GLY A 12 -1.21 -6.67 -7.57
N ALA A 13 -0.74 -6.98 -8.78
CA ALA A 13 0.67 -6.84 -9.14
C ALA A 13 1.13 -5.38 -9.02
N VAL A 14 0.37 -4.44 -9.62
CA VAL A 14 0.68 -3.01 -9.59
C VAL A 14 0.57 -2.43 -8.17
N GLY A 15 -0.45 -2.83 -7.40
CA GLY A 15 -0.62 -2.36 -6.02
C GLY A 15 0.58 -2.69 -5.12
N ARG A 16 1.15 -3.89 -5.25
CA ARG A 16 2.37 -4.28 -4.53
C ARG A 16 3.57 -3.43 -4.95
N GLU A 17 3.74 -3.17 -6.24
CA GLU A 17 4.85 -2.35 -6.74
C GLU A 17 4.74 -0.90 -6.26
N ILE A 18 3.52 -0.36 -6.19
CA ILE A 18 3.27 0.98 -5.62
C ILE A 18 3.68 1.00 -4.14
N LEU A 19 3.25 0.01 -3.34
CA LEU A 19 3.61 -0.07 -1.92
C LEU A 19 5.13 -0.14 -1.73
N LYS A 20 5.81 -0.97 -2.52
CA LYS A 20 7.28 -1.08 -2.51
C LYS A 20 7.95 0.24 -2.88
N THR A 21 7.52 0.87 -3.97
CA THR A 21 8.08 2.16 -4.43
C THR A 21 7.89 3.26 -3.39
N LEU A 22 6.72 3.33 -2.75
CA LEU A 22 6.46 4.31 -1.68
C LEU A 22 7.41 4.12 -0.49
N SER A 23 7.70 2.86 -0.13
CA SER A 23 8.67 2.52 0.92
C SER A 23 10.10 2.90 0.51
N GLU A 24 10.58 2.44 -0.66
CA GLU A 24 11.95 2.73 -1.15
C GLU A 24 12.25 4.22 -1.32
N ARG A 25 11.23 5.01 -1.69
CA ARG A 25 11.35 6.46 -1.86
C ARG A 25 11.25 7.24 -0.55
N ASN A 26 11.05 6.57 0.59
CA ASN A 26 10.74 7.20 1.88
C ASN A 26 9.65 8.26 1.73
N PHE A 27 8.56 7.92 1.00
CA PHE A 27 7.47 8.88 0.78
C PHE A 27 6.91 9.30 2.15
N PRO A 28 6.65 10.60 2.39
CA PRO A 28 6.29 11.08 3.72
C PRO A 28 4.84 10.68 4.07
N ILE A 29 4.68 9.48 4.63
CA ILE A 29 3.40 8.88 5.00
C ILE A 29 3.22 8.94 6.51
N SER A 30 2.05 9.41 6.96
CA SER A 30 1.62 9.30 8.36
C SER A 30 0.78 8.06 8.62
N GLU A 31 0.02 7.62 7.62
CA GLU A 31 -0.88 6.47 7.70
C GLU A 31 -1.09 5.89 6.30
N ILE A 32 -1.12 4.56 6.19
CA ILE A 32 -1.38 3.88 4.92
C ILE A 32 -2.52 2.86 5.06
N ALA A 33 -3.42 2.86 4.08
CA ALA A 33 -4.49 1.89 3.95
C ALA A 33 -4.32 1.07 2.67
N ALA A 34 -4.15 -0.25 2.81
CA ALA A 34 -4.19 -1.20 1.70
C ALA A 34 -5.65 -1.59 1.42
N VAL A 35 -6.20 -1.13 0.31
CA VAL A 35 -7.61 -1.37 -0.05
C VAL A 35 -7.68 -2.36 -1.20
N ALA A 36 -8.54 -3.37 -1.08
CA ALA A 36 -8.76 -4.37 -2.11
C ALA A 36 -10.23 -4.83 -2.14
N SER A 37 -10.57 -5.71 -3.08
CA SER A 37 -11.90 -6.32 -3.16
C SER A 37 -12.25 -7.12 -1.90
N GLY A 38 -13.54 -7.32 -1.62
CA GLY A 38 -14.00 -8.06 -0.44
C GLY A 38 -13.41 -9.47 -0.29
N ARG A 39 -13.18 -10.19 -1.40
CA ARG A 39 -12.51 -11.52 -1.37
C ARG A 39 -11.06 -11.49 -0.87
N SER A 40 -10.42 -10.32 -0.86
CA SER A 40 -9.05 -10.11 -0.39
C SER A 40 -9.00 -9.49 1.02
N ALA A 41 -10.15 -9.21 1.64
CA ALA A 41 -10.19 -8.67 2.99
C ALA A 41 -9.49 -9.62 3.98
N GLY A 42 -8.64 -9.08 4.85
CA GLY A 42 -7.84 -9.85 5.80
C GLY A 42 -6.54 -10.45 5.22
N SER A 43 -6.32 -10.37 3.91
CA SER A 43 -5.02 -10.73 3.32
C SER A 43 -3.95 -9.71 3.71
N GLN A 44 -2.75 -10.18 4.01
CA GLN A 44 -1.61 -9.30 4.29
C GLN A 44 -0.86 -8.94 3.00
N VAL A 45 -0.37 -7.70 2.94
CA VAL A 45 0.53 -7.22 1.90
C VAL A 45 1.70 -6.51 2.56
N SER A 46 2.91 -6.73 2.06
CA SER A 46 4.11 -6.05 2.56
C SER A 46 4.13 -4.60 2.07
N PHE A 47 4.60 -3.70 2.94
CA PHE A 47 4.90 -2.32 2.59
C PHE A 47 6.42 -2.15 2.55
N GLY A 48 7.02 -2.39 1.38
CA GLY A 48 8.47 -2.61 1.25
C GLY A 48 8.86 -4.08 1.46
N GLU A 49 10.16 -4.33 1.60
CA GLU A 49 10.69 -5.57 2.20
C GLU A 49 10.64 -5.51 3.73
#